data_AF-A0A090TPQ1-F1
#
_entry.id   AF-A0A090TPQ1-F1
#
_cell.length_a   1.000
_cell.length_b   1.000
_cell.length_c   1.000
_cell.angle_alpha   90.00
_cell.angle_beta   90.00
_cell.angle_gamma   90.00
#
_symmetry.space_group_name_H-M   'P 1'
#
loop_
_entity.id
_entity.type
_entity.pdbx_description
1 polymer ?
#
loop_
_entity_poly.entity_id
_entity_poly.type
_entity_poly.pdbx_seq_one_letter_code
_entity_poly.pdbx_strand_id
1 'polypeptide(L)'
;MDKHELLIKELSEYTKVTVTPKAESEGFNVHIGNGHTLVSGTEASQLKMIDGSPDVHQRRLAMVEGKGIKPIKADDIGGKIEGMLDLRDKEIPFIMDELGKLATAFSFEVNKLQNQGLDLNGQVGADIFVDVNSEVIAKSRVVTAPNSKADMAVYIADTSELQGGEYELRFDGNNYLVTKPNGEKQTVDVNVSSGAFYLDGMVVNIKNAPEVGEQVLLRPTRNGAATMKMATDDPKTIAAHSFEASSTRAQGNAKFTILGAGQLREFEVHVSPTGKEFAVTDKQGNVLLTPQLYPPTDPVTVLGTTFELTDGALPNDRFAANLNPAPGDNGNLRKMINIQTDKTLNGATRR
;
A
#
# COMPACT_ATOMS: atom_id res chain seq x y z
N MET A 1 -5.66 48.28 -30.29
CA MET A 1 -6.61 48.01 -29.18
C MET A 1 -7.28 46.66 -29.37
N ASP A 2 -8.01 46.45 -30.47
CA ASP A 2 -8.78 45.21 -30.72
C ASP A 2 -7.96 43.89 -30.60
N LYS A 3 -6.77 43.80 -31.24
CA LYS A 3 -5.90 42.61 -31.13
C LYS A 3 -5.36 42.37 -29.71
N HIS A 4 -5.10 43.43 -28.95
CA HIS A 4 -4.62 43.31 -27.57
C HIS A 4 -5.75 42.78 -26.68
N GLU A 5 -6.94 43.36 -26.78
CA GLU A 5 -8.13 42.91 -26.06
C GLU A 5 -8.49 41.46 -26.39
N LEU A 6 -8.37 41.06 -27.66
CA LEU A 6 -8.56 39.67 -28.08
C LEU A 6 -7.56 38.71 -27.42
N LEU A 7 -6.27 39.05 -27.41
CA LEU A 7 -5.23 38.22 -26.78
C LEU A 7 -5.38 38.14 -25.25
N ILE A 8 -5.77 39.24 -24.61
CA ILE A 8 -6.09 39.24 -23.17
C ILE A 8 -7.31 38.35 -22.89
N LYS A 9 -8.35 38.42 -23.73
CA LYS A 9 -9.52 37.57 -23.63
C LYS A 9 -9.15 36.09 -23.78
N GLU A 10 -8.34 35.74 -24.78
CA GLU A 10 -7.86 34.37 -24.97
C GLU A 10 -7.03 33.89 -23.77
N LEU A 11 -6.10 34.70 -23.27
CA LEU A 11 -5.31 34.38 -22.07
C LEU A 11 -6.20 34.16 -20.84
N SER A 12 -7.27 34.94 -20.70
CA SER A 12 -8.22 34.83 -19.57
C SER A 12 -9.00 33.52 -19.53
N GLU A 13 -9.07 32.78 -20.65
CA GLU A 13 -9.63 31.43 -20.65
C GLU A 13 -8.72 30.42 -19.94
N TYR A 14 -7.40 30.63 -20.00
CA TYR A 14 -6.41 29.70 -19.46
C TYR A 14 -6.07 29.97 -18.00
N THR A 15 -6.04 31.25 -17.59
CA THR A 15 -5.58 31.70 -16.28
C THR A 15 -6.39 32.91 -15.82
N LYS A 16 -6.40 33.20 -14.52
CA LYS A 16 -6.84 34.53 -14.03
C LYS A 16 -5.91 35.58 -14.61
N VAL A 17 -6.44 36.69 -15.14
CA VAL A 17 -5.66 37.79 -15.73
C VAL A 17 -6.07 39.12 -15.11
N THR A 18 -5.08 39.92 -14.72
CA THR A 18 -5.27 41.30 -14.28
C THR A 18 -4.40 42.21 -15.15
N VAL A 19 -5.03 43.19 -15.80
CA VAL A 19 -4.33 44.16 -16.66
C VAL A 19 -4.31 45.51 -15.96
N THR A 20 -3.13 46.12 -15.84
CA THR A 20 -2.98 47.49 -15.33
C THR A 20 -2.21 48.36 -16.33
N PRO A 21 -2.61 49.62 -16.55
CA PRO A 21 -1.85 50.54 -17.40
C PRO A 21 -0.52 50.90 -16.72
N LYS A 22 0.57 50.97 -17.50
CA LYS A 22 1.84 51.49 -17.01
C LYS A 22 1.83 53.02 -17.06
N ALA A 23 2.56 53.67 -16.14
CA ALA A 23 2.72 55.12 -16.16
C ALA A 23 3.32 55.59 -17.51
N GLU A 24 3.03 56.84 -17.87
CA GLU A 24 3.62 57.52 -19.05
C GLU A 24 3.37 56.85 -20.42
N SER A 25 2.29 56.07 -20.56
CA SER A 25 1.89 55.41 -21.82
C SER A 25 2.86 54.34 -22.33
N GLU A 26 3.70 53.78 -21.46
CA GLU A 26 4.68 52.73 -21.79
C GLU A 26 4.07 51.31 -21.97
N GLY A 27 2.78 51.21 -22.27
CA GLY A 27 2.06 49.94 -22.45
C GLY A 27 1.31 49.47 -21.20
N PHE A 28 1.13 48.14 -21.09
CA PHE A 28 0.34 47.50 -20.04
C PHE A 28 1.18 46.52 -19.24
N ASN A 29 0.87 46.36 -17.96
CA ASN A 29 1.29 45.20 -17.18
C ASN A 29 0.17 44.16 -17.21
N VAL A 30 0.54 42.91 -17.48
CA VAL A 30 -0.37 41.77 -17.46
C VAL A 30 0.11 40.81 -16.38
N HIS A 31 -0.71 40.65 -15.34
CA HIS A 31 -0.48 39.70 -14.27
C HIS A 31 -1.39 38.49 -14.45
N ILE A 32 -0.86 37.31 -14.16
CA ILE A 32 -1.60 36.06 -14.18
C ILE A 32 -1.69 35.46 -12.78
N GLY A 33 -2.77 34.73 -12.53
CA GLY A 33 -3.00 34.07 -11.25
C GLY A 33 -3.07 35.06 -10.09
N ASN A 34 -2.45 34.70 -8.96
CA ASN A 34 -2.34 35.52 -7.75
C ASN A 34 -1.21 36.57 -7.79
N GLY A 35 -0.87 37.10 -8.97
CA GLY A 35 0.01 38.27 -9.12
C GLY A 35 1.35 38.02 -9.82
N HIS A 36 1.49 36.94 -10.61
CA HIS A 36 2.70 36.70 -11.40
C HIS A 36 2.72 37.61 -12.63
N THR A 37 3.73 38.49 -12.76
CA THR A 37 3.86 39.40 -13.91
C THR A 37 4.31 38.65 -15.15
N LEU A 38 3.40 38.47 -16.11
CA LEU A 38 3.68 37.84 -17.40
C LEU A 38 4.16 38.85 -18.43
N VAL A 39 3.63 40.07 -18.41
CA VAL A 39 4.06 41.17 -19.30
C VAL A 39 4.28 42.42 -18.45
N SER A 40 5.38 43.12 -18.69
CA SER A 40 5.62 44.46 -18.14
C SER A 40 6.05 45.42 -19.25
N GLY A 41 5.13 46.28 -19.69
CA GLY A 41 5.36 47.21 -20.80
C GLY A 41 5.63 46.46 -22.10
N THR A 42 6.90 46.38 -22.51
CA THR A 42 7.36 45.71 -23.73
C THR A 42 8.07 44.37 -23.47
N GLU A 43 8.31 44.03 -22.20
CA GLU A 43 8.98 42.79 -21.81
C GLU A 43 7.95 41.71 -21.44
N ALA A 44 8.21 40.47 -21.87
CA ALA A 44 7.37 39.31 -21.57
C ALA A 44 8.19 38.23 -20.84
N SER A 45 7.67 37.78 -19.71
CA SER A 45 8.12 36.59 -18.99
C SER A 45 7.62 35.32 -19.69
N GLN A 46 8.25 34.18 -19.42
CA GLN A 46 7.85 32.90 -19.99
C GLN A 46 7.39 31.93 -18.91
N LEU A 47 6.35 31.16 -19.22
CA LEU A 47 5.98 30.01 -18.43
C LEU A 47 6.76 28.78 -18.89
N LYS A 48 7.17 27.95 -17.94
CA LYS A 48 7.89 26.71 -18.17
C LYS A 48 7.36 25.60 -17.27
N MET A 49 7.36 24.38 -17.77
CA MET A 49 7.17 23.19 -16.93
C MET A 49 8.51 22.76 -16.34
N ILE A 50 8.53 22.56 -15.03
CA ILE A 50 9.65 22.00 -14.29
C ILE A 50 9.23 20.68 -13.66
N ASP A 51 10.21 19.87 -13.28
CA ASP A 51 9.95 18.63 -12.56
C ASP A 51 9.31 18.92 -11.20
N GLY A 52 8.44 18.01 -10.77
CA GLY A 52 7.93 18.00 -9.40
C GLY A 52 9.00 17.56 -8.41
N SER A 53 8.70 17.74 -7.13
CA SER A 53 9.54 17.24 -6.04
C SER A 53 8.61 16.78 -4.92
N PRO A 54 8.75 15.53 -4.43
CA PRO A 54 9.76 14.54 -4.83
C PRO A 54 9.45 13.80 -6.15
N ASP A 55 8.20 13.83 -6.64
CA ASP A 55 7.81 13.14 -7.87
C ASP A 55 8.06 13.98 -9.13
N VAL A 56 9.06 13.61 -9.93
CA VAL A 56 9.39 14.29 -11.19
C VAL A 56 8.33 14.16 -12.28
N HIS A 57 7.50 13.12 -12.21
CA HIS A 57 6.39 12.94 -13.17
C HIS A 57 5.23 13.89 -12.87
N GLN A 58 5.11 14.36 -11.63
CA GLN A 58 4.14 15.40 -11.24
C GLN A 58 4.68 16.80 -11.52
N ARG A 59 4.86 17.13 -12.80
CA ARG A 59 5.45 18.40 -13.24
C ARG A 59 4.70 19.62 -12.73
N ARG A 60 5.43 20.68 -12.42
CA ARG A 60 4.90 21.95 -11.91
C ARG A 60 5.06 23.06 -12.94
N LEU A 61 4.13 24.02 -12.92
CA LEU A 61 4.27 25.25 -13.68
C LEU A 61 5.23 26.20 -12.94
N ALA A 62 6.06 26.92 -13.69
CA ALA A 62 6.96 27.93 -13.17
C ALA A 62 7.06 29.14 -14.10
N MET A 63 7.33 30.31 -13.54
CA MET A 63 7.66 31.52 -14.28
C MET A 63 9.19 31.63 -14.44
N VAL A 64 9.63 32.04 -15.63
CA VAL A 64 11.01 32.44 -15.90
C VAL A 64 11.10 33.95 -15.74
N GLU A 65 11.84 34.40 -14.72
CA GLU A 65 12.06 35.80 -14.38
C GLU A 65 13.57 36.11 -14.52
N GLY A 66 13.96 36.64 -15.67
CA GLY A 66 15.37 36.86 -16.00
C GLY A 66 16.17 35.55 -16.04
N LYS A 67 17.06 35.34 -15.05
CA LYS A 67 17.81 34.08 -14.88
C LYS A 67 17.20 33.14 -13.83
N GLY A 68 16.14 33.57 -13.13
CA GLY A 68 15.47 32.80 -12.09
C GLY A 68 14.30 31.97 -12.64
N ILE A 69 14.00 30.86 -11.97
CA ILE A 69 12.81 30.05 -12.21
C ILE A 69 12.02 30.00 -10.90
N LYS A 70 10.77 30.45 -10.93
CA LYS A 70 9.90 30.53 -9.76
C LYS A 70 8.69 29.60 -9.93
N PRO A 71 8.57 28.52 -9.14
CA PRO A 71 7.40 27.65 -9.19
C PRO A 71 6.12 28.41 -8.85
N ILE A 72 5.04 28.09 -9.56
CA ILE A 72 3.68 28.59 -9.33
C ILE A 72 2.88 27.46 -8.69
N LYS A 73 2.05 27.75 -7.69
CA LYS A 73 1.14 26.74 -7.13
C LYS A 73 -0.07 26.58 -8.05
N ALA A 74 -0.63 25.37 -8.09
CA ALA A 74 -1.74 25.07 -9.00
C ALA A 74 -2.99 25.91 -8.72
N ASP A 75 -3.31 26.17 -7.45
CA ASP A 75 -4.42 27.01 -6.98
C ASP A 75 -4.19 28.52 -7.25
N ASP A 76 -2.94 28.92 -7.45
CA ASP A 76 -2.60 30.32 -7.72
C ASP A 76 -2.89 30.73 -9.16
N ILE A 77 -2.97 29.81 -10.14
CA ILE A 77 -3.02 30.18 -11.57
C ILE A 77 -4.44 30.50 -12.09
N GLY A 78 -5.49 29.84 -11.60
CA GLY A 78 -6.84 30.07 -12.13
C GLY A 78 -7.16 29.39 -13.46
N GLY A 79 -8.42 29.52 -13.88
CA GLY A 79 -8.88 29.21 -15.23
C GLY A 79 -8.78 27.72 -15.60
N LYS A 80 -8.65 27.44 -16.91
CA LYS A 80 -8.50 26.06 -17.41
C LYS A 80 -7.24 25.38 -16.87
N ILE A 81 -6.15 26.12 -16.63
CA ILE A 81 -4.89 25.53 -16.13
C ILE A 81 -5.09 25.01 -14.70
N GLU A 82 -5.70 25.78 -13.80
CA GLU A 82 -6.02 25.31 -12.44
C GLU A 82 -6.88 24.05 -12.50
N GLY A 83 -7.96 24.04 -13.30
CA GLY A 83 -8.83 22.87 -13.43
C GLY A 83 -8.12 21.62 -13.97
N MET A 84 -7.20 21.78 -14.92
CA MET A 84 -6.39 20.66 -15.42
C MET A 84 -5.41 20.13 -14.37
N LEU A 85 -4.78 21.02 -13.60
CA LEU A 85 -3.86 20.65 -12.53
C LEU A 85 -4.61 19.98 -11.38
N ASP A 86 -5.78 20.49 -10.98
CA ASP A 86 -6.63 19.89 -9.96
C ASP A 86 -7.11 18.48 -10.35
N LEU A 87 -7.57 18.30 -11.60
CA LEU A 87 -7.94 16.98 -12.11
C LEU A 87 -6.76 16.00 -12.03
N ARG A 88 -5.56 16.45 -12.43
CA ARG A 88 -4.34 15.64 -12.45
C ARG A 88 -3.78 15.36 -11.06
N ASP A 89 -3.85 16.31 -10.14
CA ASP A 89 -3.15 16.28 -8.86
C ASP A 89 -4.06 15.81 -7.70
N LYS A 90 -5.39 15.87 -7.87
CA LYS A 90 -6.36 15.48 -6.83
C LYS A 90 -7.30 14.38 -7.31
N GLU A 91 -8.08 14.64 -8.36
CA GLU A 91 -9.18 13.76 -8.76
C GLU A 91 -8.70 12.42 -9.34
N ILE A 92 -7.78 12.45 -10.30
CA ILE A 92 -7.20 11.24 -10.90
C ILE A 92 -6.45 10.41 -9.85
N PRO A 93 -5.55 10.99 -9.03
CA PRO A 93 -4.86 10.26 -7.96
C PRO A 93 -5.83 9.61 -6.98
N PHE A 94 -6.88 10.32 -6.55
CA PHE A 94 -7.91 9.75 -5.67
C PHE A 94 -8.57 8.50 -6.28
N ILE A 95 -8.98 8.57 -7.54
CA ILE A 95 -9.60 7.43 -8.24
C ILE A 95 -8.59 6.27 -8.37
N MET A 96 -7.34 6.57 -8.74
CA MET A 96 -6.28 5.56 -8.85
C MET A 96 -6.00 4.87 -7.52
N ASP A 97 -5.98 5.63 -6.42
CA ASP A 97 -5.71 5.12 -5.09
C ASP A 97 -6.86 4.23 -4.59
N GLU A 98 -8.11 4.59 -4.85
CA GLU A 98 -9.29 3.79 -4.48
C GLU A 98 -9.40 2.51 -5.32
N LEU A 99 -9.21 2.60 -6.64
CA LEU A 99 -9.21 1.43 -7.52
C LEU A 99 -8.04 0.49 -7.18
N GLY A 100 -6.86 1.06 -6.95
CA GLY A 100 -5.68 0.30 -6.59
C GLY A 100 -5.77 -0.31 -5.19
N LYS A 101 -6.49 0.32 -4.25
CA LYS A 101 -6.78 -0.25 -2.92
C LYS A 101 -7.63 -1.50 -3.05
N LEU A 102 -8.70 -1.43 -3.85
CA LEU A 102 -9.57 -2.58 -4.13
C LEU A 102 -8.78 -3.73 -4.76
N ALA A 103 -7.97 -3.46 -5.79
CA ALA A 103 -7.17 -4.47 -6.48
C ALA A 103 -6.12 -5.11 -5.57
N THR A 104 -5.45 -4.31 -4.74
CA THR A 104 -4.45 -4.78 -3.76
C THR A 104 -5.10 -5.67 -2.72
N ALA A 105 -6.21 -5.22 -2.12
CA ALA A 105 -6.91 -6.00 -1.09
C ALA A 105 -7.50 -7.29 -1.65
N PHE A 106 -8.08 -7.25 -2.84
CA PHE A 106 -8.59 -8.46 -3.50
C PHE A 106 -7.47 -9.47 -3.77
N SER A 107 -6.35 -9.03 -4.37
CA SER A 107 -5.20 -9.92 -4.64
C SER A 107 -4.63 -10.50 -3.36
N PHE A 108 -4.47 -9.68 -2.32
CA PHE A 108 -3.96 -10.08 -1.02
C PHE A 108 -4.87 -11.11 -0.34
N GLU A 109 -6.18 -10.86 -0.23
CA GLU A 109 -7.09 -11.77 0.46
C GLU A 109 -7.31 -13.08 -0.33
N VAL A 110 -7.36 -13.02 -1.67
CA VAL A 110 -7.43 -14.24 -2.49
C VAL A 110 -6.17 -15.08 -2.31
N ASN A 111 -4.98 -14.48 -2.39
CA ASN A 111 -3.73 -15.20 -2.17
C ASN A 111 -3.63 -15.75 -0.75
N LYS A 112 -4.03 -14.98 0.26
CA LYS A 112 -4.04 -15.43 1.66
C LYS A 112 -4.91 -16.67 1.85
N LEU A 113 -6.13 -16.70 1.29
CA LEU A 113 -6.97 -17.89 1.36
C LEU A 113 -6.41 -19.03 0.51
N GLN A 114 -5.86 -18.74 -0.66
CA GLN A 114 -5.22 -19.73 -1.52
C GLN A 114 -4.09 -20.47 -0.80
N ASN A 115 -3.24 -19.76 -0.07
CA ASN A 115 -2.18 -20.33 0.78
C ASN A 115 -2.72 -21.06 2.03
N GLN A 116 -4.02 -20.97 2.32
CA GLN A 116 -4.71 -21.70 3.40
C GLN A 116 -5.47 -22.95 2.90
N GLY A 117 -5.28 -23.31 1.64
CA GLY A 117 -5.92 -24.49 1.05
C GLY A 117 -4.94 -25.52 0.50
N LEU A 118 -5.50 -26.64 0.05
CA LEU A 118 -4.79 -27.62 -0.78
C LEU A 118 -5.29 -27.61 -2.22
N ASP A 119 -4.33 -27.66 -3.14
CA ASP A 119 -4.56 -27.79 -4.59
C ASP A 119 -4.95 -29.23 -4.99
N LEU A 120 -5.20 -29.45 -6.29
CA LEU A 120 -5.58 -30.78 -6.80
C LEU A 120 -4.50 -31.85 -6.56
N ASN A 121 -3.24 -31.44 -6.39
CA ASN A 121 -2.10 -32.31 -6.16
C ASN A 121 -1.85 -32.56 -4.66
N GLY A 122 -2.69 -32.02 -3.78
CA GLY A 122 -2.54 -32.13 -2.32
C GLY A 122 -1.36 -31.34 -1.77
N GLN A 123 -0.93 -30.29 -2.48
CA GLN A 123 0.07 -29.32 -2.07
C GLN A 123 -0.61 -28.05 -1.53
N VAL A 124 0.09 -27.31 -0.68
CA VAL A 124 -0.38 -25.98 -0.23
C VAL A 124 -0.52 -25.08 -1.46
N GLY A 125 -1.63 -24.35 -1.53
CA GLY A 125 -1.89 -23.46 -2.66
C GLY A 125 -0.84 -22.37 -2.80
N ALA A 126 -0.27 -22.22 -3.99
CA ALA A 126 0.54 -21.06 -4.34
C ALA A 126 -0.34 -19.90 -4.83
N ASP A 127 0.19 -18.69 -4.77
CA ASP A 127 -0.51 -17.45 -5.16
C ASP A 127 -1.26 -17.52 -6.50
N ILE A 128 -2.49 -16.98 -6.53
CA ILE A 128 -3.30 -16.83 -7.75
C ILE A 128 -2.92 -15.52 -8.45
N PHE A 129 -2.69 -14.46 -7.70
CA PHE A 129 -2.24 -13.15 -8.19
C PHE A 129 -0.77 -12.93 -7.82
N VAL A 130 -0.05 -12.07 -8.55
CA VAL A 130 1.30 -11.66 -8.15
C VAL A 130 1.26 -11.13 -6.71
N ASP A 131 2.20 -11.59 -5.88
CA ASP A 131 2.34 -11.14 -4.50
C ASP A 131 2.45 -9.61 -4.43
N VAL A 132 1.46 -8.99 -3.80
CA VAL A 132 1.40 -7.54 -3.57
C VAL A 132 2.57 -7.04 -2.72
N ASN A 133 3.28 -7.94 -2.02
CA ASN A 133 4.44 -7.64 -1.19
C ASN A 133 5.77 -8.10 -1.79
N SER A 134 5.78 -8.53 -3.06
CA SER A 134 7.05 -8.71 -3.76
C SER A 134 7.91 -7.43 -3.66
N GLU A 135 9.22 -7.58 -3.44
CA GLU A 135 10.13 -6.44 -3.17
C GLU A 135 10.01 -5.34 -4.23
N VAL A 136 9.80 -5.71 -5.51
CA VAL A 136 9.62 -4.75 -6.61
C VAL A 136 8.35 -3.90 -6.41
N ILE A 137 7.21 -4.53 -6.08
CA ILE A 137 5.95 -3.82 -5.84
C ILE A 137 6.07 -2.99 -4.56
N ALA A 138 6.62 -3.55 -3.48
CA ALA A 138 6.81 -2.85 -2.22
C ALA A 138 7.68 -1.59 -2.36
N LYS A 139 8.75 -1.65 -3.16
CA LYS A 139 9.61 -0.49 -3.49
C LYS A 139 8.92 0.53 -4.39
N SER A 140 8.09 0.08 -5.34
CA SER A 140 7.35 0.97 -6.25
C SER A 140 6.32 1.89 -5.55
N ARG A 141 5.98 1.59 -4.29
CA ARG A 141 5.12 2.41 -3.44
C ARG A 141 5.85 3.60 -2.82
N VAL A 142 7.17 3.66 -2.94
CA VAL A 142 8.00 4.75 -2.41
C VAL A 142 8.42 5.66 -3.56
N VAL A 143 8.20 6.96 -3.40
CA VAL A 143 8.61 7.98 -4.36
C VAL A 143 9.51 8.99 -3.67
N THR A 144 10.73 9.11 -4.19
CA THR A 144 11.79 9.99 -3.68
C THR A 144 12.24 10.93 -4.79
N ALA A 145 12.93 12.02 -4.41
CA ALA A 145 13.58 12.87 -5.39
C ALA A 145 14.69 12.10 -6.15
N PRO A 146 15.05 12.49 -7.39
CA PRO A 146 16.02 11.75 -8.23
C PRO A 146 17.41 11.56 -7.62
N ASN A 147 17.83 12.47 -6.73
CA ASN A 147 19.13 12.45 -6.05
C ASN A 147 19.05 11.91 -4.62
N SER A 148 17.88 11.41 -4.21
CA SER A 148 17.71 10.77 -2.91
C SER A 148 18.60 9.54 -2.79
N LYS A 149 19.09 9.30 -1.58
CA LYS A 149 19.78 8.06 -1.22
C LYS A 149 18.88 7.12 -0.40
N ALA A 150 17.66 7.53 -0.07
CA ALA A 150 16.75 6.72 0.72
C ALA A 150 16.49 5.37 0.03
N ASP A 151 16.52 4.29 0.81
CA ASP A 151 16.13 2.95 0.34
C ASP A 151 15.06 2.45 1.29
N MET A 152 13.84 2.38 0.79
CA MET A 152 12.65 2.06 1.56
C MET A 152 11.73 1.16 0.75
N ALA A 153 10.90 0.42 1.46
CA ALA A 153 9.85 -0.40 0.87
C ALA A 153 8.60 -0.37 1.76
N VAL A 154 7.42 -0.34 1.14
CA VAL A 154 6.14 -0.36 1.84
C VAL A 154 5.47 -1.70 1.61
N TYR A 155 5.32 -2.49 2.67
CA TYR A 155 4.63 -3.77 2.67
C TYR A 155 3.22 -3.60 3.22
N ILE A 156 2.26 -4.33 2.67
CA ILE A 156 0.88 -4.38 3.17
C ILE A 156 0.78 -5.54 4.16
N ALA A 157 0.48 -5.24 5.41
CA ALA A 157 0.32 -6.22 6.48
C ALA A 157 -1.16 -6.49 6.79
N ASP A 158 -2.00 -5.46 6.71
CA ASP A 158 -3.44 -5.57 6.97
C ASP A 158 -4.23 -4.69 5.98
N THR A 159 -5.04 -5.33 5.14
CA THR A 159 -5.89 -4.66 4.15
C THR A 159 -7.07 -3.92 4.78
N SER A 160 -7.49 -4.31 5.98
CA SER A 160 -8.65 -3.73 6.67
C SER A 160 -8.35 -2.36 7.27
N GLU A 161 -7.09 -2.10 7.60
CA GLU A 161 -6.60 -0.80 8.08
C GLU A 161 -6.10 0.11 6.95
N LEU A 162 -5.93 -0.47 5.74
CA LEU A 162 -5.32 0.23 4.61
C LEU A 162 -6.19 1.40 4.15
N GLN A 163 -5.61 2.59 4.18
CA GLN A 163 -6.25 3.78 3.62
C GLN A 163 -5.78 4.04 2.19
N GLY A 164 -6.69 4.57 1.37
CA GLY A 164 -6.34 5.12 0.06
C GLY A 164 -5.72 6.50 0.23
N GLY A 165 -4.81 6.85 -0.69
CA GLY A 165 -4.16 8.15 -0.71
C GLY A 165 -2.65 8.10 -0.59
N GLU A 166 -2.07 9.28 -0.49
CA GLU A 166 -0.63 9.49 -0.39
C GLU A 166 -0.25 9.94 1.02
N TYR A 167 0.81 9.35 1.55
CA TYR A 167 1.42 9.75 2.82
C TYR A 167 2.71 10.50 2.53
N GLU A 168 2.95 11.58 3.27
CA GLU A 168 4.22 12.30 3.23
C GLU A 168 5.06 11.91 4.44
N LEU A 169 6.24 11.35 4.20
CA LEU A 169 7.23 11.06 5.23
C LEU A 169 8.35 12.10 5.18
N ARG A 170 8.70 12.66 6.34
CA ARG A 170 9.85 13.54 6.52
C ARG A 170 10.70 13.09 7.70
N PHE A 171 12.02 13.14 7.53
CA PHE A 171 12.98 12.88 8.61
C PHE A 171 13.55 14.20 9.14
N ASP A 172 13.48 14.43 10.45
CA ASP A 172 13.97 15.67 11.08
C ASP A 172 15.41 15.57 11.62
N GLY A 173 16.05 14.40 11.47
CA GLY A 173 17.37 14.07 12.05
C GLY A 173 17.28 13.10 13.23
N ASN A 174 16.13 13.07 13.92
CA ASN A 174 15.89 12.20 15.07
C ASN A 174 14.63 11.34 14.87
N ASN A 175 13.57 11.91 14.30
CA ASN A 175 12.25 11.32 14.19
C ASN A 175 11.76 11.30 12.75
N TYR A 176 10.82 10.39 12.50
CA TYR A 176 10.06 10.31 11.27
C TYR A 176 8.67 10.89 11.50
N LEU A 177 8.36 11.98 10.79
CA LEU A 177 7.05 12.61 10.80
C LEU A 177 6.30 12.17 9.55
N VAL A 178 5.12 11.59 9.74
CA VAL A 178 4.20 11.23 8.67
C VAL A 178 3.02 12.20 8.64
N THR A 179 2.69 12.72 7.46
CA THR A 179 1.41 13.35 7.16
C THR A 179 0.56 12.34 6.39
N LYS A 180 -0.59 11.97 6.95
CA LYS A 180 -1.55 11.04 6.35
C LYS A 180 -2.37 11.69 5.22
N PRO A 181 -3.08 10.91 4.39
CA PRO A 181 -3.94 11.45 3.34
C PRO A 181 -5.02 12.42 3.83
N ASN A 182 -5.49 12.26 5.06
CA ASN A 182 -6.47 13.15 5.70
C ASN A 182 -5.85 14.46 6.25
N GLY A 183 -4.53 14.65 6.13
CA GLY A 183 -3.78 15.80 6.64
C GLY A 183 -3.32 15.67 8.10
N GLU A 184 -3.69 14.60 8.79
CA GLU A 184 -3.23 14.31 10.15
C GLU A 184 -1.73 14.06 10.16
N LYS A 185 -1.04 14.66 11.15
CA LYS A 185 0.40 14.50 11.34
C LYS A 185 0.68 13.69 12.58
N GLN A 186 1.58 12.74 12.47
CA GLN A 186 2.04 11.95 13.60
C GLN A 186 3.52 11.60 13.47
N THR A 187 4.19 11.48 14.61
CA THR A 187 5.52 10.88 14.68
C THR A 187 5.38 9.37 14.74
N VAL A 188 6.21 8.64 14.00
CA VAL A 188 6.23 7.18 14.02
C VAL A 188 7.48 6.66 14.72
N ASP A 189 7.29 5.64 15.56
CA ASP A 189 8.38 4.96 16.25
C ASP A 189 8.95 3.85 15.34
N VAL A 190 10.20 4.02 14.93
CA VAL A 190 10.91 2.99 14.15
C VAL A 190 11.48 1.97 15.10
N ASN A 191 11.12 0.70 14.89
CA ASN A 191 11.72 -0.40 15.60
C ASN A 191 13.20 -0.51 15.19
N VAL A 192 14.10 -0.35 16.15
CA VAL A 192 15.55 -0.30 15.92
C VAL A 192 16.11 -1.63 15.42
N SER A 193 15.53 -2.78 15.82
CA SER A 193 16.04 -4.08 15.39
C SER A 193 15.61 -4.44 13.97
N SER A 194 14.42 -4.03 13.55
CA SER A 194 13.91 -4.30 12.19
C SER A 194 14.15 -3.18 11.18
N GLY A 195 14.43 -1.96 11.64
CA GLY A 195 14.50 -0.77 10.78
C GLY A 195 13.16 -0.40 10.16
N ALA A 196 12.04 -0.79 10.79
CA ALA A 196 10.70 -0.61 10.22
C ALA A 196 9.70 -0.04 11.24
N PHE A 197 8.63 0.55 10.73
CA PHE A 197 7.48 0.98 11.54
C PHE A 197 6.16 0.51 10.91
N TYR A 198 5.14 0.35 11.75
CA TYR A 198 3.78 0.02 11.31
C TYR A 198 2.93 1.28 11.20
N LEU A 199 2.09 1.36 10.17
CA LEU A 199 1.18 2.47 9.94
C LEU A 199 0.00 2.05 9.07
N ASP A 200 -1.23 2.20 9.56
CA ASP A 200 -2.48 2.08 8.76
C ASP A 200 -2.48 0.84 7.84
N GLY A 201 -2.21 -0.34 8.42
CA GLY A 201 -2.15 -1.59 7.66
C GLY A 201 -0.84 -1.85 6.91
N MET A 202 0.14 -0.95 7.00
CA MET A 202 1.40 -1.04 6.27
C MET A 202 2.58 -1.26 7.23
N VAL A 203 3.60 -1.96 6.75
CA VAL A 203 4.94 -1.98 7.35
C VAL A 203 5.88 -1.23 6.41
N VAL A 204 6.44 -0.13 6.88
CA VAL A 204 7.40 0.68 6.13
C VAL A 204 8.79 0.32 6.60
N ASN A 205 9.56 -0.33 5.73
CA ASN A 205 10.95 -0.69 5.98
C ASN A 205 11.88 0.42 5.49
N ILE A 206 12.83 0.80 6.34
CA ILE A 206 13.83 1.85 6.09
C ILE A 206 15.22 1.19 6.11
N LYS A 207 15.70 0.81 4.93
CA LYS A 207 17.07 0.26 4.76
C LYS A 207 18.11 1.38 4.78
N ASN A 208 17.80 2.51 4.14
CA ASN A 208 18.57 3.75 4.26
C ASN A 208 17.63 4.93 4.47
N ALA A 209 17.93 5.73 5.48
CA ALA A 209 17.11 6.89 5.86
C ALA A 209 17.19 7.99 4.79
N PRO A 210 16.09 8.75 4.58
CA PRO A 210 16.14 9.99 3.80
C PRO A 210 16.99 11.05 4.51
N GLU A 211 17.52 12.00 3.74
CA GLU A 211 18.31 13.10 4.30
C GLU A 211 17.42 14.02 5.17
N VAL A 212 18.03 14.78 6.09
CA VAL A 212 17.26 15.68 6.98
C VAL A 212 16.48 16.70 6.16
N GLY A 213 15.17 16.73 6.40
CA GLY A 213 14.24 17.62 5.71
C GLY A 213 13.78 17.12 4.33
N GLU A 214 14.33 16.03 3.82
CA GLU A 214 13.89 15.38 2.59
C GLU A 214 12.45 14.88 2.73
N GLN A 215 11.70 15.01 1.64
CA GLN A 215 10.32 14.55 1.52
C GLN A 215 10.28 13.25 0.71
N VAL A 216 9.64 12.24 1.28
CA VAL A 216 9.36 10.95 0.63
C VAL A 216 7.85 10.74 0.58
N LEU A 217 7.32 10.33 -0.57
CA LEU A 217 5.89 10.00 -0.69
C LEU A 217 5.70 8.49 -0.63
N LEU A 218 4.75 8.04 0.17
CA LEU A 218 4.33 6.64 0.26
C LEU A 218 2.94 6.53 -0.38
N ARG A 219 2.85 5.71 -1.42
CA ARG A 219 1.64 5.50 -2.24
C ARG A 219 1.28 4.02 -2.20
N PRO A 220 0.70 3.52 -1.09
CA PRO A 220 0.51 2.09 -0.89
C PRO A 220 -0.36 1.43 -1.96
N THR A 221 -1.34 2.16 -2.47
CA THR A 221 -2.39 1.61 -3.33
C THR A 221 -2.36 2.11 -4.76
N ARG A 222 -1.73 3.26 -5.07
CA ARG A 222 -1.82 3.95 -6.37
C ARG A 222 -1.63 3.06 -7.60
N ASN A 223 -0.68 2.13 -7.52
CA ASN A 223 -0.33 1.24 -8.62
C ASN A 223 -0.96 -0.15 -8.51
N GLY A 224 -1.75 -0.44 -7.46
CA GLY A 224 -2.24 -1.78 -7.16
C GLY A 224 -3.00 -2.43 -8.30
N ALA A 225 -3.85 -1.67 -9.00
CA ALA A 225 -4.59 -2.15 -10.16
C ALA A 225 -3.70 -2.41 -11.38
N ALA A 226 -2.66 -1.60 -11.57
CA ALA A 226 -1.70 -1.77 -12.67
C ALA A 226 -0.76 -2.95 -12.44
N THR A 227 -0.47 -3.30 -11.18
CA THR A 227 0.39 -4.43 -10.80
C THR A 227 -0.37 -5.74 -10.65
N MET A 228 -1.70 -5.70 -10.56
CA MET A 228 -2.53 -6.89 -10.42
C MET A 228 -2.44 -7.75 -11.69
N LYS A 229 -1.95 -8.98 -11.52
CA LYS A 229 -1.76 -9.95 -12.59
C LYS A 229 -1.89 -11.36 -12.04
N MET A 230 -2.39 -12.30 -12.83
CA MET A 230 -2.37 -13.72 -12.50
C MET A 230 -0.92 -14.22 -12.36
N ALA A 231 -0.64 -14.95 -11.28
CA ALA A 231 0.62 -15.66 -11.04
C ALA A 231 0.62 -17.09 -11.59
N THR A 232 -0.57 -17.67 -11.82
CA THR A 232 -0.78 -19.00 -12.40
C THR A 232 -1.87 -18.98 -13.47
N ASP A 233 -1.74 -19.84 -14.48
CA ASP A 233 -2.77 -20.14 -15.47
C ASP A 233 -3.22 -21.62 -15.44
N ASP A 234 -2.66 -22.43 -14.52
CA ASP A 234 -3.04 -23.83 -14.34
C ASP A 234 -4.21 -23.96 -13.35
N PRO A 235 -5.40 -24.41 -13.77
CA PRO A 235 -6.54 -24.57 -12.87
C PRO A 235 -6.31 -25.61 -11.76
N LYS A 236 -5.35 -26.52 -11.92
CA LYS A 236 -5.03 -27.55 -10.91
C LYS A 236 -4.39 -26.95 -9.66
N THR A 237 -3.81 -25.76 -9.76
CA THR A 237 -3.17 -25.08 -8.62
C THR A 237 -4.19 -24.39 -7.72
N ILE A 238 -5.46 -24.28 -8.12
CA ILE A 238 -6.51 -23.67 -7.29
C ILE A 238 -6.74 -24.51 -6.04
N ALA A 239 -6.52 -23.91 -4.87
CA ALA A 239 -6.49 -24.60 -3.61
C ALA A 239 -7.89 -24.65 -2.97
N ALA A 240 -8.77 -25.49 -3.51
CA ALA A 240 -10.19 -25.48 -3.15
C ALA A 240 -10.51 -26.09 -1.77
N HIS A 241 -9.68 -27.03 -1.33
CA HIS A 241 -9.83 -27.78 -0.09
C HIS A 241 -9.31 -26.97 1.10
N SER A 242 -10.07 -26.83 2.19
CA SER A 242 -9.58 -26.17 3.41
C SER A 242 -8.85 -27.18 4.28
N PHE A 243 -7.59 -26.94 4.64
CA PHE A 243 -6.90 -27.87 5.54
C PHE A 243 -7.27 -27.70 7.02
N GLU A 244 -7.83 -26.55 7.41
CA GLU A 244 -8.32 -26.37 8.78
C GLU A 244 -9.46 -27.34 9.05
N ALA A 245 -9.26 -28.25 10.00
CA ALA A 245 -10.28 -29.21 10.38
C ALA A 245 -11.32 -28.57 11.30
N SER A 246 -12.56 -29.03 11.22
CA SER A 246 -13.67 -28.60 12.07
C SER A 246 -13.47 -28.88 13.57
N SER A 247 -12.47 -29.71 13.92
CA SER A 247 -12.07 -29.98 15.30
C SER A 247 -11.17 -28.91 15.91
N THR A 248 -10.72 -27.92 15.14
CA THR A 248 -10.00 -26.73 15.64
C THR A 248 -10.84 -26.01 16.70
N ARG A 249 -10.22 -25.74 17.84
CA ARG A 249 -10.79 -25.02 18.99
C ARG A 249 -9.78 -23.98 19.43
N ALA A 250 -9.73 -22.87 18.71
CA ALA A 250 -8.90 -21.72 19.05
C ALA A 250 -9.79 -20.56 19.47
N GLN A 251 -9.55 -20.02 20.66
CA GLN A 251 -10.24 -18.83 21.18
C GLN A 251 -9.34 -17.59 21.12
N GLY A 252 -8.03 -17.77 21.05
CA GLY A 252 -7.06 -16.70 20.86
C GLY A 252 -7.03 -16.16 19.43
N ASN A 253 -6.09 -15.25 19.19
CA ASN A 253 -5.84 -14.61 17.89
C ASN A 253 -4.61 -15.16 17.17
N ALA A 254 -4.03 -16.28 17.65
CA ALA A 254 -2.95 -16.95 16.94
C ALA A 254 -3.39 -17.42 15.56
N LYS A 255 -2.47 -17.27 14.61
CA LYS A 255 -2.59 -17.78 13.26
C LYS A 255 -1.85 -19.10 13.17
N PHE A 256 -2.53 -20.09 12.60
CA PHE A 256 -1.97 -21.40 12.29
C PHE A 256 -1.97 -21.57 10.77
N THR A 257 -0.80 -21.82 10.17
CA THR A 257 -0.64 -21.87 8.72
C THR A 257 0.24 -23.04 8.32
N ILE A 258 -0.18 -23.80 7.30
CA ILE A 258 0.63 -24.89 6.75
C ILE A 258 1.50 -24.31 5.63
N LEU A 259 2.82 -24.40 5.77
CA LEU A 259 3.78 -23.92 4.78
C LEU A 259 4.16 -24.99 3.75
N GLY A 260 4.03 -26.27 4.12
CA GLY A 260 4.31 -27.38 3.22
C GLY A 260 3.72 -28.69 3.73
N ALA A 261 3.10 -29.45 2.82
CA ALA A 261 2.49 -30.73 3.14
C ALA A 261 3.49 -31.87 2.93
N GLY A 262 3.72 -32.68 3.97
CA GLY A 262 4.60 -33.84 3.96
C GLY A 262 3.88 -35.16 4.21
N GLN A 263 4.50 -36.05 5.00
CA GLN A 263 3.92 -37.36 5.34
C GLN A 263 2.85 -37.24 6.41
N LEU A 264 2.98 -36.29 7.35
CA LEU A 264 1.96 -36.04 8.36
C LEU A 264 0.76 -35.32 7.73
N ARG A 265 -0.34 -36.04 7.55
CA ARG A 265 -1.55 -35.49 6.92
C ARG A 265 -2.63 -35.10 7.90
N GLU A 266 -2.67 -35.67 9.09
CA GLU A 266 -3.68 -35.36 10.11
C GLU A 266 -3.02 -35.22 11.48
N PHE A 267 -3.23 -34.08 12.12
CA PHE A 267 -2.63 -33.78 13.42
C PHE A 267 -3.35 -32.66 14.15
N GLU A 268 -3.10 -32.56 15.45
CA GLU A 268 -3.52 -31.44 16.29
C GLU A 268 -2.30 -30.79 16.94
N VAL A 269 -2.26 -29.46 16.95
CA VAL A 269 -1.33 -28.66 17.73
C VAL A 269 -2.06 -28.17 18.98
N HIS A 270 -1.53 -28.50 20.15
CA HIS A 270 -2.13 -28.16 21.43
C HIS A 270 -1.28 -27.11 22.15
N VAL A 271 -1.90 -26.02 22.56
CA VAL A 271 -1.29 -25.08 23.50
C VAL A 271 -1.54 -25.57 24.91
N SER A 272 -0.48 -25.68 25.71
CA SER A 272 -0.53 -26.18 27.09
C SER A 272 -1.49 -25.36 27.98
N PRO A 273 -1.98 -25.95 29.09
CA PRO A 273 -2.82 -25.23 30.05
C PRO A 273 -2.14 -24.02 30.71
N THR A 274 -0.81 -23.93 30.66
CA THR A 274 -0.04 -22.78 31.15
C THR A 274 0.13 -21.70 30.08
N GLY A 275 -0.18 -21.99 28.81
CA GLY A 275 0.05 -21.10 27.68
C GLY A 275 1.53 -20.88 27.34
N LYS A 276 2.44 -21.70 27.87
CA LYS A 276 3.90 -21.51 27.70
C LYS A 276 4.55 -22.53 26.79
N GLU A 277 3.86 -23.62 26.51
CA GLU A 277 4.34 -24.70 25.67
C GLU A 277 3.28 -25.10 24.64
N PHE A 278 3.72 -25.71 23.54
CA PHE A 278 2.86 -26.39 22.58
C PHE A 278 3.37 -27.81 22.29
N ALA A 279 2.48 -28.71 21.87
CA ALA A 279 2.83 -30.06 21.43
C ALA A 279 2.04 -30.44 20.17
N VAL A 280 2.53 -31.43 19.42
CA VAL A 280 1.82 -31.96 18.24
C VAL A 280 1.43 -33.41 18.50
N THR A 281 0.17 -33.75 18.21
CA THR A 281 -0.39 -35.09 18.38
C THR A 281 -1.02 -35.58 17.07
N ASP A 282 -1.18 -36.89 16.93
CA ASP A 282 -2.10 -37.45 15.95
C ASP A 282 -3.56 -37.38 16.43
N LYS A 283 -4.52 -37.77 15.58
CA LYS A 283 -5.95 -37.78 15.93
C LYS A 283 -6.32 -38.76 17.06
N GLN A 284 -5.44 -39.69 17.38
CA GLN A 284 -5.61 -40.66 18.47
C GLN A 284 -5.02 -40.13 19.79
N GLY A 285 -4.35 -38.97 19.77
CA GLY A 285 -3.72 -38.33 20.92
C GLY A 285 -2.31 -38.80 21.20
N ASN A 286 -1.68 -39.57 20.30
CA ASN A 286 -0.27 -39.94 20.43
C ASN A 286 0.60 -38.72 20.13
N VAL A 287 1.62 -38.50 20.96
CA VAL A 287 2.52 -37.36 20.82
C VAL A 287 3.48 -37.60 19.64
N LEU A 288 3.40 -36.73 18.63
CA LEU A 288 4.28 -36.71 17.46
C LEU A 288 5.44 -35.71 17.64
N LEU A 289 5.19 -34.62 18.38
CA LEU A 289 6.21 -33.68 18.84
C LEU A 289 6.00 -33.44 20.33
N THR A 290 7.03 -33.75 21.12
CA THR A 290 7.03 -33.48 22.56
C THR A 290 6.90 -31.98 22.84
N PRO A 291 6.35 -31.57 24.00
CA PRO A 291 6.17 -30.16 24.34
C PRO A 291 7.42 -29.31 24.11
N GLN A 292 7.25 -28.17 23.44
CA GLN A 292 8.26 -27.16 23.17
C GLN A 292 7.77 -25.78 23.59
N LEU A 293 8.68 -24.81 23.70
CA LEU A 293 8.33 -23.44 24.08
C LEU A 293 7.35 -22.82 23.07
N TYR A 294 6.31 -22.18 23.59
CA TYR A 294 5.35 -21.41 22.82
C TYR A 294 5.51 -19.90 23.10
N PRO A 295 5.41 -19.04 22.07
CA PRO A 295 5.28 -19.38 20.64
C PRO A 295 6.59 -19.92 20.06
N PRO A 296 6.54 -20.80 19.03
CA PRO A 296 7.74 -21.15 18.28
C PRO A 296 8.30 -19.91 17.55
N THR A 297 9.63 -19.81 17.49
CA THR A 297 10.32 -18.70 16.80
C THR A 297 10.50 -18.93 15.30
N ASP A 298 10.49 -20.19 14.90
CA ASP A 298 10.72 -20.65 13.53
C ASP A 298 9.62 -21.65 13.14
N PRO A 299 9.36 -21.85 11.83
CA PRO A 299 8.44 -22.88 11.37
C PRO A 299 8.78 -24.27 11.93
N VAL A 300 7.74 -25.02 12.29
CA VAL A 300 7.84 -26.33 12.92
C VAL A 300 7.61 -27.41 11.88
N THR A 301 8.56 -28.34 11.74
CA THR A 301 8.43 -29.50 10.84
C THR A 301 8.25 -30.79 11.62
N VAL A 302 7.15 -31.51 11.35
CA VAL A 302 6.88 -32.84 11.93
C VAL A 302 6.58 -33.81 10.79
N LEU A 303 7.38 -34.88 10.67
CA LEU A 303 7.27 -35.90 9.61
C LEU A 303 7.11 -35.27 8.21
N GLY A 304 7.93 -34.26 7.91
CA GLY A 304 7.97 -33.56 6.62
C GLY A 304 6.87 -32.53 6.38
N THR A 305 5.84 -32.44 7.21
CA THR A 305 4.85 -31.36 7.14
C THR A 305 5.36 -30.18 7.96
N THR A 306 5.35 -28.99 7.36
CA THR A 306 5.85 -27.76 7.99
C THR A 306 4.72 -26.79 8.20
N PHE A 307 4.62 -26.23 9.40
CA PHE A 307 3.61 -25.24 9.77
C PHE A 307 4.22 -24.09 10.57
N GLU A 308 3.51 -22.97 10.59
CA GLU A 308 3.77 -21.83 11.46
C GLU A 308 2.61 -21.68 12.45
N LEU A 309 2.95 -21.32 13.70
CA LEU A 309 1.99 -20.95 14.73
C LEU A 309 2.48 -19.66 15.38
N THR A 310 1.73 -18.57 15.21
CA THR A 310 2.09 -17.28 15.81
C THR A 310 1.76 -17.24 17.30
N ASP A 311 2.17 -16.16 17.97
CA ASP A 311 1.68 -15.82 19.29
C ASP A 311 0.16 -15.50 19.29
N GLY A 312 -0.41 -15.29 20.48
CA GLY A 312 -1.83 -14.92 20.65
C GLY A 312 -2.82 -16.05 20.91
N ALA A 313 -2.41 -17.31 20.84
CA ALA A 313 -3.19 -18.45 21.31
C ALA A 313 -3.41 -18.39 22.82
N LEU A 314 -4.59 -18.79 23.26
CA LEU A 314 -4.93 -18.90 24.67
C LEU A 314 -4.56 -20.30 25.21
N PRO A 315 -4.40 -20.44 26.53
CA PRO A 315 -4.17 -21.76 27.13
C PRO A 315 -5.27 -22.76 26.75
N ASN A 316 -4.87 -23.97 26.38
CA ASN A 316 -5.74 -25.05 25.88
C ASN A 316 -6.30 -24.87 24.46
N ASP A 317 -5.87 -23.85 23.71
CA ASP A 317 -6.21 -23.75 22.28
C ASP A 317 -5.70 -24.99 21.52
N ARG A 318 -6.49 -25.41 20.52
CA ARG A 318 -6.20 -26.56 19.66
C ARG A 318 -6.36 -26.18 18.20
N PHE A 319 -5.34 -26.44 17.40
CA PHE A 319 -5.34 -26.22 15.96
C PHE A 319 -5.26 -27.57 15.27
N ALA A 320 -6.30 -27.96 14.53
CA ALA A 320 -6.37 -29.25 13.87
C ALA A 320 -6.22 -29.09 12.35
N ALA A 321 -5.36 -29.91 11.76
CA ALA A 321 -5.11 -29.92 10.32
C ALA A 321 -5.52 -31.26 9.71
N ASN A 322 -6.16 -31.19 8.53
CA ASN A 322 -6.41 -32.33 7.68
C ASN A 322 -5.98 -32.02 6.23
N LEU A 323 -4.84 -32.60 5.86
CA LEU A 323 -4.19 -32.45 4.57
C LEU A 323 -4.47 -33.62 3.62
N ASN A 324 -5.38 -34.53 3.98
CA ASN A 324 -5.81 -35.59 3.09
C ASN A 324 -6.71 -35.00 2.00
N PRO A 325 -6.51 -35.38 0.73
CA PRO A 325 -7.42 -34.98 -0.33
C PRO A 325 -8.85 -35.43 -0.02
N ALA A 326 -9.80 -34.49 -0.01
CA ALA A 326 -11.22 -34.77 0.16
C ALA A 326 -11.97 -34.41 -1.13
N PRO A 327 -12.32 -35.39 -1.98
CA PRO A 327 -13.08 -35.13 -3.20
C PRO A 327 -14.39 -34.41 -2.90
N GLY A 328 -14.58 -33.25 -3.53
CA GLY A 328 -15.79 -32.43 -3.36
C GLY A 328 -15.73 -31.41 -2.20
N ASP A 329 -14.65 -31.38 -1.41
CA ASP A 329 -14.44 -30.28 -0.46
C ASP A 329 -14.11 -28.98 -1.22
N ASN A 330 -14.97 -27.98 -1.02
CA ASN A 330 -14.83 -26.64 -1.56
C ASN A 330 -14.82 -25.58 -0.46
N GLY A 331 -14.48 -25.97 0.77
CA GLY A 331 -14.50 -25.10 1.95
C GLY A 331 -13.69 -23.83 1.74
N ASN A 332 -12.51 -23.92 1.11
CA ASN A 332 -11.69 -22.74 0.84
C ASN A 332 -12.26 -21.88 -0.29
N LEU A 333 -12.78 -22.49 -1.37
CA LEU A 333 -13.48 -21.73 -2.43
C LEU A 333 -14.69 -20.96 -1.89
N ARG A 334 -15.43 -21.54 -0.94
CA ARG A 334 -16.54 -20.83 -0.28
C ARG A 334 -16.05 -19.62 0.51
N LYS A 335 -14.91 -19.73 1.21
CA LYS A 335 -14.25 -18.57 1.85
C LYS A 335 -13.87 -17.52 0.81
N MET A 336 -13.30 -17.92 -0.33
CA MET A 336 -12.92 -17.00 -1.41
C MET A 336 -14.13 -16.27 -2.03
N ILE A 337 -15.24 -16.98 -2.26
CA ILE A 337 -16.49 -16.37 -2.75
C ILE A 337 -17.02 -15.32 -1.77
N ASN A 338 -16.81 -15.51 -0.46
CA ASN A 338 -17.28 -14.57 0.56
C ASN A 338 -16.44 -13.28 0.65
N ILE A 339 -15.25 -13.22 0.04
CA ILE A 339 -14.44 -11.98 -0.03
C ILE A 339 -15.28 -10.82 -0.57
N GLN A 340 -16.19 -11.08 -1.52
CA GLN A 340 -17.05 -10.05 -2.11
C GLN A 340 -18.02 -9.39 -1.10
N THR A 341 -18.33 -10.08 0.00
CA THR A 341 -19.25 -9.63 1.06
C THR A 341 -18.56 -9.31 2.38
N ASP A 342 -17.34 -9.79 2.57
CA ASP A 342 -16.57 -9.58 3.79
C ASP A 342 -16.01 -8.15 3.83
N LYS A 343 -16.12 -7.49 4.98
CA LYS A 343 -15.58 -6.14 5.20
C LYS A 343 -14.09 -6.20 5.48
N THR A 344 -13.29 -6.43 4.44
CA THR A 344 -11.82 -6.46 4.50
C THR A 344 -11.18 -5.10 4.19
N LEU A 345 -11.98 -4.03 4.06
CA LEU A 345 -11.52 -2.67 3.78
C LEU A 345 -12.19 -1.65 4.71
N ASN A 346 -11.45 -0.59 5.04
CA ASN A 346 -11.91 0.60 5.77
C ASN A 346 -12.46 0.33 7.19
N GLY A 347 -11.78 -0.50 7.98
CA GLY A 347 -12.09 -0.74 9.39
C GLY A 347 -13.46 -1.39 9.58
N ALA A 348 -13.49 -2.72 9.70
CA ALA A 348 -14.68 -3.56 9.81
C ALA A 348 -15.71 -3.09 10.87
N THR A 349 -16.55 -2.12 10.53
CA THR A 349 -17.72 -1.72 11.34
C THR A 349 -18.97 -2.20 10.63
N ARG A 350 -19.65 -3.19 11.21
CA ARG A 350 -21.05 -3.52 10.87
C ARG A 350 -21.88 -2.28 11.22
N ARG A 351 -22.53 -1.68 10.22
CA ARG A 351 -23.69 -0.83 10.48
C ARG A 351 -24.91 -1.75 10.53
#